data_AF-A0A429ZX22-F1
#
_entry.id   AF-A0A429ZX22-F1
#
_cell.length_a   1.000
_cell.length_b   1.000
_cell.length_c   1.000
_cell.angle_alpha   90.00
_cell.angle_beta   90.00
_cell.angle_gamma   90.00
#
_symmetry.space_group_name_H-M   'P 1'
#
loop_
_entity.id
_entity.type
_entity.pdbx_description
1 polymer ?
#
loop_
_entity_poly.entity_id
_entity_poly.type
_entity_poly.pdbx_seq_one_letter_code
_entity_poly.pdbx_strand_id
1 'polypeptide(L)'
;MNILKQDQEKWAQEKYAIMAHSQKHYQQIRELFRNNEWTEHKHQKFIQLLADAYTYEPSIGSLTNAYQHIWGYFKNKADTSEKKQFLCYLSDLPQSNYLIKHQLINLTLKYEIVYLMQSTLLFPKS
;
A
#
# COMPACT_ATOMS: atom_id res chain seq x y z
N MET A 1 25.61 5.32 -6.25
CA MET A 1 24.25 4.88 -5.90
C MET A 1 23.29 6.01 -6.24
N ASN A 2 22.19 5.75 -6.96
CA ASN A 2 21.18 6.78 -7.24
C ASN A 2 20.12 6.74 -6.12
N ILE A 3 20.24 7.64 -5.14
CA ILE A 3 19.35 7.71 -3.96
C ILE A 3 17.89 7.87 -4.38
N LEU A 4 17.60 8.68 -5.41
CA LEU A 4 16.24 8.85 -5.93
C LEU A 4 15.63 7.52 -6.38
N LYS A 5 16.39 6.70 -7.11
CA LYS A 5 15.90 5.39 -7.57
C LYS A 5 15.56 4.48 -6.39
N GLN A 6 16.41 4.46 -5.36
CA GLN A 6 16.20 3.64 -4.16
C GLN A 6 14.98 4.11 -3.37
N ASP A 7 14.81 5.42 -3.21
CA ASP A 7 13.68 5.99 -2.51
C ASP A 7 12.37 5.79 -3.28
N GLN A 8 12.39 5.82 -4.62
CA GLN A 8 11.25 5.48 -5.46
C GLN A 8 10.85 4.00 -5.32
N GLU A 9 11.83 3.09 -5.32
CA GLU A 9 11.59 1.66 -5.09
C GLU A 9 11.00 1.42 -3.70
N LYS A 10 11.60 2.04 -2.66
CA LYS A 10 11.07 1.97 -1.29
C LYS A 10 9.67 2.55 -1.21
N TRP A 11 9.43 3.71 -1.80
CA TRP A 11 8.10 4.32 -1.80
C TRP A 11 7.06 3.42 -2.47
N ALA A 12 7.39 2.83 -3.62
CA ALA A 12 6.50 1.89 -4.30
C ALA A 12 6.11 0.69 -3.41
N GLN A 13 7.05 0.19 -2.60
CA GLN A 13 6.83 -0.91 -1.66
C GLN A 13 5.97 -0.49 -0.47
N GLU A 14 6.22 0.70 0.09
CA GLU A 14 5.63 1.14 1.36
C GLU A 14 4.28 1.85 1.22
N LYS A 15 3.98 2.44 0.06
CA LYS A 15 2.89 3.43 -0.06
C LYS A 15 1.51 2.95 0.41
N TYR A 16 1.17 1.67 0.25
CA TYR A 16 -0.12 1.15 0.72
C TYR A 16 -0.13 0.87 2.22
N ALA A 17 1.01 0.47 2.79
CA ALA A 17 1.14 0.37 4.25
C ALA A 17 1.03 1.78 4.86
N ILE A 18 1.75 2.75 4.31
CA ILE A 18 1.66 4.15 4.74
C ILE A 18 0.25 4.71 4.59
N MET A 19 -0.47 4.36 3.52
CA MET A 19 -1.88 4.73 3.36
C MET A 19 -2.77 4.11 4.46
N ALA A 20 -2.53 2.85 4.82
CA ALA A 20 -3.26 2.17 5.88
C ALA A 20 -2.97 2.78 7.27
N HIS A 21 -1.75 3.25 7.52
CA HIS A 21 -1.37 3.89 8.78
C HIS A 21 -1.77 5.38 8.84
N SER A 22 -1.55 6.15 7.77
CA SER A 22 -1.87 7.57 7.73
C SER A 22 -1.99 8.16 6.32
N GLN A 23 -3.22 8.47 5.92
CA GLN A 23 -3.50 9.15 4.65
C GLN A 23 -2.75 10.50 4.50
N LYS A 24 -2.55 11.22 5.61
CA LYS A 24 -1.79 12.48 5.63
C LYS A 24 -0.34 12.26 5.17
N HIS A 25 0.36 11.30 5.78
CA HIS A 25 1.75 10.98 5.43
C HIS A 25 1.86 10.45 4.01
N TYR A 26 0.89 9.64 3.56
CA TYR A 26 0.83 9.18 2.17
C TYR A 26 0.84 10.35 1.18
N GLN A 27 0.01 11.38 1.41
CA GLN A 27 -0.03 12.55 0.53
C GLN A 27 1.27 13.37 0.60
N GLN A 28 1.80 13.60 1.80
CA GLN A 28 3.06 14.33 1.97
C GLN A 28 4.22 13.64 1.23
N ILE A 29 4.34 12.31 1.34
CA ILE A 29 5.38 11.57 0.62
C ILE A 29 5.13 11.62 -0.89
N ARG A 30 3.88 11.43 -1.34
CA ARG A 30 3.54 11.54 -2.76
C ARG A 30 3.93 12.91 -3.34
N GLU A 31 3.75 13.98 -2.59
CA GLU A 31 4.16 15.33 -2.96
C GLU A 31 5.68 15.51 -3.00
N LEU A 32 6.44 14.89 -2.09
CA LEU A 32 7.91 14.93 -2.11
C LEU A 32 8.49 14.43 -3.44
N PHE A 33 7.92 13.35 -3.99
CA PHE A 33 8.35 12.75 -5.26
C PHE A 33 7.90 13.53 -6.51
N ARG A 34 7.19 14.65 -6.36
CA ARG A 34 6.78 15.49 -7.49
C ARG A 34 8.00 16.14 -8.15
N ASN A 35 7.94 16.28 -9.47
CA ASN A 35 8.94 16.94 -10.34
C ASN A 35 10.34 16.28 -10.42
N ASN A 36 10.56 15.11 -9.80
CA ASN A 36 11.83 14.35 -9.86
C ASN A 36 13.11 15.10 -9.42
N GLU A 37 12.99 16.29 -8.85
CA GLU A 37 14.11 16.99 -8.20
C GLU A 37 14.34 16.36 -6.82
N TRP A 38 15.32 15.47 -6.71
CA TRP A 38 15.64 14.77 -5.47
C TRP A 38 16.88 15.36 -4.81
N THR A 39 16.75 15.73 -3.54
CA THR A 39 17.84 16.31 -2.74
C THR A 39 18.03 15.49 -1.48
N GLU A 40 19.18 15.66 -0.84
CA GLU A 40 19.46 15.05 0.47
C GLU A 40 18.40 15.43 1.51
N HIS A 41 17.92 16.68 1.49
CA HIS A 41 16.83 17.11 2.37
C HIS A 41 15.52 16.35 2.13
N LYS A 42 15.17 16.10 0.86
CA LYS A 42 13.98 15.29 0.53
C LYS A 42 14.14 13.83 0.96
N HIS A 43 15.34 13.26 0.81
CA HIS A 43 15.65 11.92 1.31
C HIS A 43 15.42 11.83 2.83
N GLN A 44 16.01 12.74 3.61
CA GLN A 44 15.82 12.78 5.07
C GLN A 44 14.36 12.96 5.46
N LYS A 45 13.63 13.85 4.75
CA LYS A 45 12.20 14.07 4.99
C LYS A 45 11.36 12.84 4.67
N PHE A 46 11.69 12.12 3.59
CA PHE A 46 11.03 10.88 3.21
C PHE A 46 11.19 9.81 4.30
N ILE A 47 12.42 9.59 4.78
CA ILE A 47 12.69 8.63 5.86
C ILE A 47 11.95 9.01 7.15
N GLN A 48 11.94 10.30 7.51
CA GLN A 48 11.19 10.80 8.66
C GLN A 48 9.68 10.50 8.52
N LEU A 49 9.07 10.86 7.38
CA LEU A 49 7.64 10.66 7.16
C LEU A 49 7.23 9.18 7.16
N LEU A 50 8.11 8.29 6.68
CA LEU A 50 7.88 6.85 6.78
C LEU A 50 7.84 6.39 8.24
N ALA A 51 8.86 6.76 9.03
CA ALA A 51 8.92 6.39 10.43
C ALA A 51 7.73 6.95 11.23
N ASP A 52 7.41 8.22 11.02
CA ASP A 52 6.29 8.89 11.68
C ASP A 52 4.95 8.20 11.35
N ALA A 53 4.72 7.81 10.09
CA ALA A 53 3.50 7.12 9.70
C ALA A 53 3.30 5.80 10.47
N TYR A 54 4.36 5.03 10.68
CA TYR A 54 4.31 3.75 11.41
C TYR A 54 4.04 3.89 12.92
N THR A 55 4.07 5.10 13.48
CA THR A 55 3.65 5.35 14.87
C THR A 55 2.13 5.33 15.06
N TYR A 56 1.36 5.39 13.96
CA TYR A 56 -0.10 5.38 13.99
C TYR A 56 -0.62 3.98 13.67
N GLU A 57 -1.52 3.44 14.48
CA GLU A 57 -2.20 2.19 14.16
C GLU A 57 -3.22 2.38 13.01
N PRO A 58 -3.34 1.41 12.08
CA PRO A 58 -4.35 1.47 11.05
C PRO A 58 -5.77 1.53 11.63
N SER A 59 -6.54 2.54 11.22
CA SER A 59 -7.98 2.59 11.46
C SER A 59 -8.73 1.71 10.45
N ILE A 60 -9.97 1.31 10.78
CA ILE A 60 -10.84 0.60 9.83
C ILE A 60 -11.00 1.38 8.53
N GLY A 61 -11.17 2.71 8.61
CA GLY A 61 -11.34 3.58 7.45
C GLY A 61 -10.09 3.64 6.56
N SER A 62 -8.91 3.82 7.15
CA SER A 62 -7.65 3.87 6.40
C SER A 62 -7.28 2.51 5.80
N LEU A 63 -7.55 1.43 6.52
CA LEU A 63 -7.37 0.06 6.04
C LEU A 63 -8.31 -0.27 4.88
N THR A 64 -9.59 0.12 4.99
CA THR A 64 -10.59 0.01 3.91
C THR A 64 -10.11 0.73 2.66
N ASN A 65 -9.63 1.96 2.82
CA ASN A 65 -9.11 2.77 1.72
C ASN A 65 -7.90 2.08 1.03
N ALA A 66 -6.93 1.61 1.82
CA ALA A 66 -5.76 0.90 1.29
C ALA A 66 -6.14 -0.36 0.51
N TYR A 67 -7.05 -1.18 1.03
CA TYR A 67 -7.51 -2.38 0.33
C TYR A 67 -8.33 -2.08 -0.93
N GLN A 68 -9.16 -1.03 -0.93
CA GLN A 68 -9.85 -0.58 -2.14
C GLN A 68 -8.88 -0.10 -3.22
N HIS A 69 -7.81 0.60 -2.84
CA HIS A 69 -6.75 1.01 -3.76
C HIS A 69 -6.03 -0.19 -4.38
N ILE A 70 -5.70 -1.21 -3.60
CA ILE A 70 -5.11 -2.46 -4.10
C ILE A 70 -6.11 -3.20 -5.00
N TRP A 71 -7.39 -3.26 -4.62
CA TRP A 71 -8.44 -3.87 -5.42
C TRP A 71 -8.56 -3.25 -6.83
N GLY A 72 -8.22 -1.97 -6.97
CA GLY A 72 -8.18 -1.27 -8.25
C GLY A 72 -7.31 -1.97 -9.32
N TYR A 73 -6.30 -2.76 -8.93
CA TYR A 73 -5.47 -3.54 -9.86
C TYR A 73 -6.18 -4.77 -10.42
N PHE A 74 -7.18 -5.30 -9.68
CA PHE A 74 -7.90 -6.51 -10.04
C PHE A 74 -9.24 -6.24 -10.71
N LYS A 75 -9.80 -5.02 -10.61
CA LYS A 75 -11.18 -4.71 -11.01
C LYS A 75 -11.59 -5.13 -12.44
N ASN A 76 -10.64 -5.20 -13.37
CA ASN A 76 -10.85 -5.59 -14.78
C ASN A 76 -10.34 -7.00 -15.10
N LYS A 77 -9.82 -7.73 -14.11
CA LYS A 77 -9.24 -9.08 -14.23
C LYS A 77 -10.00 -10.10 -13.39
N ALA A 78 -10.46 -9.68 -12.21
CA ALA A 78 -11.16 -10.51 -11.26
C ALA A 78 -12.56 -10.89 -11.73
N ASP A 79 -12.96 -12.12 -11.45
CA ASP A 79 -14.30 -12.59 -11.75
C ASP A 79 -15.32 -12.09 -10.71
N THR A 80 -16.60 -12.35 -10.99
CA THR A 80 -17.72 -11.94 -10.12
C THR A 80 -17.63 -12.54 -8.72
N SER A 81 -17.13 -13.77 -8.59
CA SER A 81 -16.98 -14.46 -7.29
C SER A 81 -15.90 -13.80 -6.45
N GLU A 82 -14.73 -13.54 -7.05
CA GLU A 82 -13.61 -12.86 -6.40
C GLU A 82 -14.00 -11.47 -5.93
N LYS A 83 -14.72 -10.71 -6.77
CA LYS A 83 -15.25 -9.39 -6.39
C LYS A 83 -16.23 -9.49 -5.22
N LYS A 84 -17.16 -10.44 -5.25
CA LYS A 84 -18.14 -10.63 -4.17
C LYS A 84 -17.45 -10.97 -2.86
N GLN A 85 -16.46 -11.86 -2.90
CA GLN A 85 -15.67 -12.25 -1.73
C GLN A 85 -14.89 -11.06 -1.17
N PHE A 86 -14.26 -10.25 -2.03
CA PHE A 86 -13.55 -9.04 -1.59
C PHE A 86 -14.49 -8.06 -0.88
N LEU A 87 -15.66 -7.78 -1.46
CA LEU A 87 -16.65 -6.87 -0.86
C LEU A 87 -17.19 -7.41 0.47
N CYS A 88 -17.43 -8.73 0.57
CA CYS A 88 -17.85 -9.39 1.80
C CYS A 88 -16.82 -9.19 2.92
N TYR A 89 -15.54 -9.47 2.64
CA TYR A 89 -14.50 -9.25 3.63
C TYR A 89 -14.33 -7.76 3.96
N LEU A 90 -14.38 -6.87 2.96
CA LEU A 90 -14.24 -5.44 3.20
C LEU A 90 -15.32 -4.90 4.16
N SER A 91 -16.56 -5.39 4.07
CA SER A 91 -17.65 -5.00 4.98
C SER A 91 -17.53 -5.54 6.41
N ASP A 92 -16.68 -6.55 6.62
CA ASP A 92 -16.49 -7.25 7.90
C ASP A 92 -15.16 -6.88 8.57
N LEU A 93 -14.56 -5.75 8.19
CA LEU A 93 -13.37 -5.24 8.87
C LEU A 93 -13.73 -4.69 10.26
N PRO A 94 -12.90 -4.94 11.30
CA PRO A 94 -11.56 -5.53 11.23
C PRO A 94 -11.49 -7.06 11.34
N GLN A 95 -12.59 -7.77 11.60
CA GLN A 95 -12.64 -9.22 11.86
C GLN A 95 -12.07 -10.02 10.69
N SER A 96 -12.36 -9.59 9.47
CA SER A 96 -11.91 -10.22 8.23
C SER A 96 -10.50 -9.81 7.76
N ASN A 97 -9.74 -9.01 8.53
CA ASN A 97 -8.49 -8.41 8.06
C ASN A 97 -7.48 -9.43 7.50
N TYR A 98 -7.36 -10.57 8.17
CA TYR A 98 -6.53 -11.68 7.68
C TYR A 98 -7.04 -12.23 6.35
N LEU A 99 -8.37 -12.45 6.23
CA LEU A 99 -9.00 -13.04 5.05
C LEU A 99 -8.88 -12.14 3.82
N ILE A 100 -9.14 -10.84 3.96
CA ILE A 100 -9.02 -9.89 2.84
C ILE A 100 -7.56 -9.77 2.39
N LYS A 101 -6.61 -9.68 3.32
CA LYS A 101 -5.18 -9.64 2.98
C LYS A 101 -4.75 -10.91 2.25
N HIS A 102 -5.14 -12.07 2.75
CA HIS A 102 -4.83 -13.36 2.13
C HIS A 102 -5.44 -13.47 0.72
N GLN A 103 -6.69 -13.02 0.53
CA GLN A 103 -7.31 -12.97 -0.78
C GLN A 103 -6.53 -12.07 -1.75
N LEU A 104 -6.14 -10.86 -1.33
CA LEU A 104 -5.39 -9.92 -2.16
C LEU A 104 -3.99 -10.45 -2.52
N ILE A 105 -3.33 -11.19 -1.62
CA ILE A 105 -2.09 -11.92 -1.90
C ILE A 105 -2.33 -12.96 -3.01
N ASN A 106 -3.36 -13.79 -2.87
CA ASN A 106 -3.67 -14.83 -3.86
C ASN A 106 -4.00 -14.23 -5.23
N LEU A 107 -4.75 -13.13 -5.28
CA LEU A 107 -5.05 -12.44 -6.55
C LEU A 107 -3.79 -11.79 -7.14
N THR A 108 -2.90 -11.26 -6.30
CA THR A 108 -1.61 -10.71 -6.75
C THR A 108 -0.78 -11.78 -7.44
N LEU A 109 -0.73 -12.99 -6.88
CA LEU A 109 -0.01 -14.13 -7.46
C LEU A 109 -0.73 -14.67 -8.71
N LYS A 110 -2.04 -14.92 -8.64
CA LYS A 110 -2.87 -15.44 -9.73
C LYS A 110 -2.78 -14.58 -11.00
N TYR A 111 -2.84 -13.26 -10.84
CA TYR A 111 -2.83 -12.32 -11.96
C TYR A 111 -1.46 -11.72 -12.25
N GLU A 112 -0.42 -12.22 -11.59
CA GLU A 112 0.98 -11.83 -11.76
C GLU A 112 1.20 -10.31 -11.69
N ILE A 113 0.58 -9.66 -10.70
CA ILE A 113 0.72 -8.21 -10.52
C ILE A 113 2.05 -7.93 -9.83
N VAL A 114 3.15 -7.96 -10.61
CA VAL A 114 4.54 -7.79 -10.16
C VAL A 114 4.72 -6.59 -9.22
N TYR A 115 4.02 -5.49 -9.50
CA TYR A 115 4.06 -4.30 -8.67
C TYR A 115 3.59 -4.54 -7.22
N LEU A 116 2.52 -5.31 -7.04
CA LEU A 116 1.93 -5.60 -5.72
C LEU A 116 2.71 -6.69 -4.97
N MET A 117 3.47 -7.54 -5.66
CA MET A 117 4.33 -8.56 -5.04
C MET A 117 5.41 -7.95 -4.13
N GLN A 118 5.73 -6.66 -4.33
CA GLN A 118 6.70 -5.93 -3.51
C GLN A 118 6.05 -5.08 -2.41
N SER A 119 4.72 -5.07 -2.31
CA SER A 119 3.98 -4.23 -1.35
C SER A 119 4.16 -4.75 0.08
N THR A 120 4.68 -3.93 0.99
CA THR A 120 4.88 -4.31 2.41
C THR A 120 3.56 -4.56 3.14
N LEU A 121 2.46 -3.94 2.71
CA LEU A 121 1.12 -4.23 3.25
C LEU A 121 0.69 -5.69 3.01
N LEU A 122 1.03 -6.26 1.85
CA LEU A 122 0.66 -7.63 1.47
C LEU A 122 1.75 -8.63 1.84
N PHE A 123 3.00 -8.31 1.53
CA PHE A 123 4.19 -9.13 1.76
C PHE A 123 5.16 -8.38 2.70
N PRO A 124 4.88 -8.35 4.01
CA PRO A 124 5.76 -7.70 4.98
C PRO A 124 7.12 -8.41 4.97
N LYS A 125 8.21 -7.63 4.94
CA LYS A 125 9.56 -8.19 5.02
C LYS A 125 9.82 -8.63 6.47
N SER A 126 10.25 -9.89 6.62
CA SER A 126 10.64 -10.50 7.89
C SER A 126 11.98 -9.97 8.40
#